data_AF-A0A0M4CUP1-F1
#
_entry.id   AF-A0A0M4CUP1-F1
#
_cell.length_a   1.000
_cell.length_b   1.000
_cell.length_c   1.000
_cell.angle_alpha   90.00
_cell.angle_beta   90.00
_cell.angle_gamma   90.00
#
_symmetry.space_group_name_H-M   'P 1'
#
loop_
_entity.id
_entity.type
_entity.pdbx_description
1 polymer ?
#
loop_
_entity_poly.entity_id
_entity_poly.type
_entity_poly.pdbx_seq_one_letter_code
_entity_poly.pdbx_strand_id
1 'polypeptide(L)'
;ADELKAIRSTTLPNGKQVTRYEQFHNGVRVVGEAITEVKGPGKSVAARRSGHFVANIAADLPGSTTAAVSAEQVLAQAKSLKAQGRKTENDKVELVIRLGENNIAQLVYNVSYLIPGEGLSRPHFVIDAKTGEVLDQWEGLAHAEAGGPGGNQKIGKYTYGSDYGPLIVNDRCEMDDGNVITVDMNGSTNDSKTTPFRFACPTNTYKQVNGAYSPLNDAHFFGGVVFNLYRDWFGTSPLTHKLYMKV
;
A
#
# COMPACT_ATOMS: atom_id res chain seq x y z
N ALA A 1 -25.20 -13.27 -17.45
CA ALA A 1 -25.18 -13.33 -15.98
C ALA A 1 -25.25 -11.89 -15.47
N ASP A 2 -25.85 -11.63 -14.30
CA ASP A 2 -25.86 -10.27 -13.74
C ASP A 2 -24.42 -9.79 -13.52
N GLU A 3 -24.03 -8.75 -14.26
CA GLU A 3 -22.70 -8.16 -14.20
C GLU A 3 -22.52 -7.29 -12.95
N LEU A 4 -23.57 -7.03 -12.17
CA LEU A 4 -23.51 -6.28 -10.93
C LEU A 4 -24.10 -7.08 -9.77
N LYS A 5 -23.29 -7.28 -8.72
CA LYS A 5 -23.73 -7.94 -7.47
C LYS A 5 -23.71 -6.95 -6.32
N ALA A 6 -24.82 -6.85 -5.60
CA ALA A 6 -24.90 -6.03 -4.40
C ALA A 6 -24.02 -6.64 -3.29
N ILE A 7 -23.09 -5.85 -2.76
CA ILE A 7 -22.16 -6.30 -1.71
C ILE A 7 -22.50 -5.75 -0.33
N ARG A 8 -23.07 -4.55 -0.25
CA ARG A 8 -23.44 -3.91 1.01
C ARG A 8 -24.60 -2.97 0.80
N SER A 9 -25.54 -2.95 1.73
CA SER A 9 -26.62 -1.97 1.76
C SER A 9 -26.72 -1.31 3.14
N THR A 10 -27.10 -0.04 3.17
CA THR A 10 -27.26 0.75 4.41
C THR A 10 -28.39 1.74 4.24
N THR A 11 -29.24 1.85 5.26
CA THR A 11 -30.28 2.87 5.33
C THR A 11 -29.76 4.09 6.11
N LEU A 12 -29.82 5.26 5.49
CA LEU A 12 -29.42 6.53 6.09
C LEU A 12 -30.53 7.08 7.00
N PRO A 13 -30.20 8.00 7.94
CA PRO A 13 -31.20 8.63 8.82
C PRO A 13 -32.35 9.34 8.09
N ASN A 14 -32.12 9.80 6.85
CA ASN A 14 -33.14 10.42 6.01
C ASN A 14 -34.01 9.41 5.23
N GLY A 15 -33.93 8.11 5.56
CA GLY A 15 -34.71 7.04 4.94
C GLY A 15 -34.22 6.58 3.57
N LYS A 16 -33.13 7.15 3.04
CA LYS A 16 -32.53 6.69 1.78
C LYS A 16 -31.76 5.39 1.99
N GLN A 17 -31.90 4.46 1.06
CA GLN A 17 -31.10 3.23 1.03
C GLN A 17 -29.93 3.41 0.06
N VAL A 18 -28.72 3.16 0.54
CA VAL A 18 -27.48 3.20 -0.24
C VAL A 18 -26.96 1.78 -0.39
N THR A 19 -26.84 1.30 -1.62
CA THR A 19 -26.32 -0.04 -1.93
C THR A 19 -25.07 0.07 -2.79
N ARG A 20 -23.98 -0.58 -2.37
CA ARG A 20 -22.75 -0.72 -3.15
C ARG A 20 -22.80 -2.03 -3.93
N TYR A 21 -22.37 -1.97 -5.19
CA TYR A 21 -22.28 -3.09 -6.11
C TYR A 21 -20.84 -3.28 -6.55
N GLU A 22 -20.49 -4.53 -6.83
CA GLU A 22 -19.27 -4.90 -7.54
C GLU A 22 -19.63 -5.44 -8.92
N GLN A 23 -18.76 -5.14 -9.88
CA GLN A 23 -18.91 -5.64 -11.24
C GLN A 23 -18.24 -7.01 -11.38
N PHE A 24 -18.87 -7.89 -12.17
CA PHE A 24 -18.36 -9.21 -12.52
C PHE A 24 -18.47 -9.42 -14.03
N HIS A 25 -17.47 -10.06 -14.62
CA HIS A 25 -17.48 -10.52 -16.00
C HIS A 25 -17.10 -12.01 -16.03
N ASN A 26 -17.98 -12.85 -16.59
CA ASN A 26 -17.83 -14.31 -16.62
C ASN A 26 -17.45 -14.92 -15.25
N GLY A 27 -18.08 -14.42 -14.17
CA GLY A 27 -17.85 -14.89 -12.80
C GLY A 27 -16.62 -14.33 -12.11
N VAL A 28 -15.75 -13.60 -12.81
CA VAL A 28 -14.55 -12.94 -12.25
C VAL A 28 -14.87 -11.49 -11.89
N ARG A 29 -14.41 -11.06 -10.72
CA ARG A 29 -14.66 -9.72 -10.19
C ARG A 29 -13.83 -8.67 -10.93
N VAL A 30 -14.45 -7.56 -11.30
CA VAL A 30 -13.79 -6.38 -11.86
C VAL A 30 -13.43 -5.43 -10.72
N VAL A 31 -12.16 -5.10 -10.58
CA VAL A 31 -11.61 -4.27 -9.48
C VAL A 31 -11.25 -2.87 -9.95
N GLY A 32 -11.05 -1.96 -8.99
CA GLY A 32 -10.75 -0.54 -9.26
C GLY A 32 -12.02 0.32 -9.30
N GLU A 33 -13.15 -0.27 -9.68
CA GLU A 33 -14.42 0.45 -9.82
C GLU A 33 -15.48 0.00 -8.82
N ALA A 34 -16.35 0.93 -8.44
CA ALA A 34 -17.48 0.65 -7.56
C ALA A 34 -18.71 1.44 -7.98
N ILE A 35 -19.85 0.77 -8.01
CA ILE A 35 -21.14 1.40 -8.33
C ILE A 35 -21.94 1.52 -7.04
N THR A 36 -22.42 2.71 -6.76
CA THR A 36 -23.30 2.99 -5.63
C THR A 36 -24.67 3.38 -6.15
N GLU A 37 -25.71 2.72 -5.65
CA GLU A 37 -27.11 3.03 -5.93
C GLU A 37 -27.74 3.68 -4.69
N VAL A 38 -28.39 4.83 -4.87
CA VAL A 38 -29.16 5.50 -3.84
C VAL A 38 -30.63 5.45 -4.21
N LYS A 39 -31.45 4.82 -3.37
CA LYS A 39 -32.91 4.77 -3.47
C LYS A 39 -33.54 5.69 -2.43
N GLY A 40 -34.53 6.47 -2.86
CA GLY A 40 -35.35 7.29 -1.96
C GLY A 40 -36.27 6.45 -1.06
N PRO A 41 -36.82 7.03 0.00
CA PRO A 41 -37.86 6.38 0.79
C PRO A 41 -39.10 6.13 -0.08
N GLY A 42 -39.54 4.87 -0.19
CA GLY A 42 -40.67 4.44 -1.02
C GLY A 42 -40.29 3.85 -2.38
N LYS A 43 -41.10 2.91 -2.89
CA LYS A 43 -40.79 2.09 -4.08
C LYS A 43 -40.74 2.86 -5.42
N SER A 44 -41.14 4.13 -5.45
CA SER A 44 -41.40 4.89 -6.69
C SER A 44 -40.34 5.94 -7.05
N VAL A 45 -39.30 6.13 -6.22
CA VAL A 45 -38.21 7.06 -6.56
C VAL A 45 -37.17 6.32 -7.39
N ALA A 46 -36.94 6.77 -8.62
CA ALA A 46 -35.92 6.21 -9.51
C ALA A 46 -34.56 6.16 -8.80
N ALA A 47 -33.95 4.97 -8.82
CA ALA A 47 -32.66 4.75 -8.20
C ALA A 47 -31.58 5.56 -8.94
N ARG A 48 -30.75 6.29 -8.19
CA ARG A 48 -29.61 7.01 -8.78
C ARG A 48 -28.35 6.19 -8.59
N ARG A 49 -27.66 5.89 -9.69
CA ARG A 49 -26.37 5.19 -9.67
C ARG A 49 -25.22 6.16 -9.94
N SER A 50 -24.12 5.98 -9.23
CA SER A 50 -22.88 6.73 -9.39
C SER A 50 -21.68 5.80 -9.27
N GLY A 51 -20.59 6.09 -9.97
CA GLY A 51 -19.39 5.26 -10.04
C GLY A 51 -19.01 4.97 -11.49
N HIS A 52 -18.01 4.11 -11.70
CA HIS A 52 -17.65 3.66 -13.04
C HIS A 52 -18.07 2.21 -13.26
N PHE A 53 -18.29 1.91 -14.53
CA PHE A 53 -18.62 0.58 -15.03
C PHE A 53 -17.74 0.33 -16.25
N VAL A 54 -17.04 -0.80 -16.25
CA VAL A 54 -16.14 -1.16 -17.36
C VAL A 54 -16.95 -1.90 -18.42
N ALA A 55 -17.25 -1.23 -19.52
CA ALA A 55 -17.95 -1.83 -20.65
C ALA A 55 -17.00 -2.58 -21.59
N ASN A 56 -17.55 -3.44 -22.45
CA ASN A 56 -16.83 -4.11 -23.56
C ASN A 56 -15.62 -4.97 -23.16
N ILE A 57 -15.56 -5.48 -21.92
CA ILE A 57 -14.49 -6.38 -21.44
C ILE A 57 -14.28 -7.59 -22.37
N ALA A 58 -15.34 -8.09 -23.00
CA ALA A 58 -15.28 -9.24 -23.91
C ALA A 58 -14.44 -8.98 -25.18
N ALA A 59 -14.24 -7.72 -25.58
CA ALA A 59 -13.39 -7.37 -26.72
C ALA A 59 -11.90 -7.56 -26.39
N ASP A 60 -11.51 -7.26 -25.15
CA ASP A 60 -10.13 -7.38 -24.67
C ASP A 60 -9.83 -8.81 -24.20
N LEU A 61 -10.83 -9.50 -23.64
CA LEU A 61 -10.74 -10.86 -23.10
C LEU A 61 -11.69 -11.82 -23.84
N PRO A 62 -11.43 -12.15 -25.12
CA PRO A 62 -12.31 -13.00 -25.91
C PRO A 62 -12.35 -14.43 -25.34
N GLY A 63 -13.49 -14.79 -24.75
CA GLY A 63 -13.94 -16.17 -24.56
C GLY A 63 -13.54 -16.88 -23.27
N SER A 64 -12.51 -16.47 -22.53
CA SER A 64 -12.14 -17.18 -21.30
C SER A 64 -11.43 -16.31 -20.25
N THR A 65 -12.14 -16.07 -19.15
CA THR A 65 -11.60 -15.60 -17.86
C THR A 65 -10.88 -16.70 -17.07
N THR A 66 -10.49 -17.80 -17.73
CA THR A 66 -9.68 -18.87 -17.13
C THR A 66 -8.21 -18.45 -17.13
N ALA A 67 -7.56 -18.48 -15.98
CA ALA A 67 -6.12 -18.27 -15.89
C ALA A 67 -5.35 -19.40 -16.58
N ALA A 68 -4.24 -19.09 -17.24
CA ALA A 68 -3.32 -20.09 -17.80
C ALA A 68 -2.25 -20.52 -16.77
N VAL A 69 -1.93 -19.65 -15.81
CA VAL A 69 -1.09 -19.97 -14.65
C VAL A 69 -1.96 -20.21 -13.41
N SER A 70 -1.54 -21.11 -12.52
CA SER A 70 -2.31 -21.45 -11.32
C SER A 70 -2.08 -20.45 -10.19
N ALA A 71 -3.04 -20.36 -9.25
CA ALA A 71 -2.93 -19.52 -8.06
C ALA A 71 -1.72 -19.89 -7.19
N GLU A 72 -1.40 -21.19 -7.12
CA GLU A 72 -0.26 -21.72 -6.36
C GLU A 72 1.07 -21.34 -7.03
N GLN A 73 1.14 -21.38 -8.36
CA GLN A 73 2.32 -20.98 -9.12
C GLN A 73 2.63 -19.49 -8.91
N VAL A 74 1.63 -18.62 -9.04
CA VAL A 74 1.82 -17.17 -8.87
C VAL A 74 2.13 -16.80 -7.41
N LEU A 75 1.54 -17.51 -6.43
CA LEU A 75 1.90 -17.31 -5.02
C LEU A 75 3.35 -17.72 -4.74
N ALA A 76 3.77 -18.87 -5.26
CA ALA A 76 5.15 -19.34 -5.12
C ALA A 76 6.13 -18.38 -5.78
N GLN A 77 5.82 -17.89 -6.98
CA GLN A 77 6.59 -16.86 -7.68
C GLN A 77 6.70 -15.59 -6.84
N ALA A 78 5.58 -15.02 -6.37
CA ALA A 78 5.57 -13.82 -5.55
C ALA A 78 6.42 -13.99 -4.28
N LYS A 79 6.26 -15.11 -3.56
CA LYS A 79 7.06 -15.43 -2.37
C LYS A 79 8.55 -15.59 -2.68
N SER A 80 8.91 -16.17 -3.82
CA SER A 80 10.31 -16.28 -4.22
C SER A 80 10.97 -14.90 -4.40
N LEU A 81 10.21 -13.90 -4.85
CA LEU A 81 10.70 -12.54 -5.08
C LEU A 81 10.92 -11.74 -3.78
N LYS A 82 10.05 -11.88 -2.76
CA LYS A 82 10.14 -11.04 -1.53
C LYS A 82 10.24 -11.80 -0.20
N ALA A 83 9.65 -12.98 -0.09
CA ALA A 83 9.72 -13.75 1.15
C ALA A 83 11.10 -14.42 1.31
N GLN A 84 11.73 -14.84 0.21
CA GLN A 84 13.09 -15.44 0.20
C GLN A 84 13.23 -16.59 1.22
N GLY A 85 12.20 -17.44 1.33
CA GLY A 85 12.17 -18.55 2.28
C GLY A 85 11.72 -18.21 3.70
N ARG A 86 11.50 -16.93 4.02
CA ARG A 86 10.86 -16.52 5.30
C ARG A 86 9.42 -17.02 5.36
N LYS A 87 8.96 -17.33 6.59
CA LYS A 87 7.56 -17.66 6.86
C LYS A 87 6.66 -16.53 6.37
N THR A 88 5.54 -16.87 5.74
CA THR A 88 4.49 -15.92 5.39
C THR A 88 3.20 -16.23 6.13
N GLU A 89 2.37 -15.20 6.30
CA GLU A 89 1.05 -15.28 6.92
C GLU A 89 0.04 -14.50 6.07
N ASN A 90 -1.25 -14.77 6.24
CA ASN A 90 -2.32 -14.08 5.50
C ASN A 90 -2.12 -14.09 3.97
N ASP A 91 -1.66 -15.21 3.42
CA ASP A 91 -1.53 -15.39 1.97
C ASP A 91 -2.92 -15.25 1.31
N LYS A 92 -3.00 -14.35 0.33
CA LYS A 92 -4.20 -14.12 -0.48
C LYS A 92 -3.79 -14.09 -1.93
N VAL A 93 -4.56 -14.82 -2.73
CA VAL A 93 -4.46 -14.83 -4.19
C VAL A 93 -5.88 -14.71 -4.70
N GLU A 94 -6.15 -13.68 -5.48
CA GLU A 94 -7.47 -13.46 -6.06
C GLU A 94 -7.34 -13.21 -7.55
N LEU A 95 -8.06 -14.01 -8.35
CA LEU A 95 -8.21 -13.78 -9.79
C LEU A 95 -9.24 -12.67 -10.01
N VAL A 96 -8.82 -11.59 -10.64
CA VAL A 96 -9.63 -10.40 -10.89
C VAL A 96 -9.42 -9.88 -12.30
N ILE A 97 -10.33 -9.02 -12.75
CA ILE A 97 -10.17 -8.21 -13.96
C ILE A 97 -9.88 -6.78 -13.51
N ARG A 98 -8.82 -6.18 -14.04
CA ARG A 98 -8.52 -4.76 -13.84
C ARG A 98 -8.48 -4.03 -15.17
N LEU A 99 -8.67 -2.72 -15.13
CA LEU A 99 -8.38 -1.87 -16.28
C LEU A 99 -6.89 -1.50 -16.25
N GLY A 100 -6.14 -1.96 -17.25
CA GLY A 100 -4.71 -1.68 -17.39
C GLY A 100 -4.44 -0.36 -18.11
N GLU A 101 -3.23 -0.22 -18.64
CA GLU A 101 -2.87 0.91 -19.49
C GLU A 101 -3.79 1.00 -20.73
N ASN A 102 -4.04 2.23 -21.19
CA ASN A 102 -4.88 2.53 -22.36
C ASN A 102 -6.32 1.98 -22.26
N ASN A 103 -6.84 1.77 -21.05
CA ASN A 103 -8.18 1.24 -20.80
C ASN A 103 -8.42 -0.18 -21.34
N ILE A 104 -7.39 -1.01 -21.41
CA ILE A 104 -7.50 -2.42 -21.84
C ILE A 104 -7.77 -3.29 -20.62
N ALA A 105 -8.83 -4.09 -20.64
CA ALA A 105 -9.14 -5.02 -19.55
C ALA A 105 -8.13 -6.18 -19.50
N GLN A 106 -7.55 -6.41 -18.33
CA GLN A 106 -6.54 -7.44 -18.07
C GLN A 106 -7.08 -8.44 -17.04
N LEU A 107 -6.89 -9.73 -17.30
CA LEU A 107 -7.13 -10.79 -16.32
C LEU A 107 -5.85 -11.00 -15.50
N VAL A 108 -5.90 -10.75 -14.20
CA VAL A 108 -4.72 -10.72 -13.33
C VAL A 108 -4.98 -11.40 -12.00
N TYR A 109 -3.91 -11.85 -11.36
CA TYR A 109 -3.89 -12.21 -9.95
C TYR A 109 -3.46 -11.02 -9.11
N ASN A 110 -4.30 -10.64 -8.15
CA ASN A 110 -3.88 -9.82 -7.03
C ASN A 110 -3.37 -10.74 -5.92
N VAL A 111 -2.07 -10.67 -5.65
CA VAL A 111 -1.41 -11.48 -4.62
C VAL A 111 -0.99 -10.58 -3.48
N SER A 112 -1.25 -11.00 -2.24
CA SER A 112 -0.71 -10.32 -1.05
C SER A 112 -0.41 -11.33 0.05
N TYR A 113 0.62 -11.08 0.84
CA TYR A 113 0.93 -11.86 2.04
C TYR A 113 1.71 -11.00 3.03
N LEU A 114 1.73 -11.41 4.29
CA LEU A 114 2.51 -10.79 5.35
C LEU A 114 3.80 -11.58 5.58
N ILE A 115 4.93 -10.90 5.69
CA ILE A 115 6.19 -11.45 6.15
C ILE A 115 6.43 -10.89 7.57
N PRO A 116 6.16 -11.67 8.64
CA PRO A 116 6.35 -11.23 10.01
C PRO A 116 7.83 -11.24 10.44
N GLY A 117 8.11 -10.57 11.57
CA GLY A 117 9.44 -10.53 12.20
C GLY A 117 10.17 -9.19 12.02
N GLU A 118 11.49 -9.20 12.24
CA GLU A 118 12.33 -8.07 11.83
C GLU A 118 12.21 -7.88 10.33
N GLY A 119 11.84 -6.68 9.90
CA GLY A 119 11.53 -6.45 8.50
C GLY A 119 10.08 -6.76 8.11
N LEU A 120 9.12 -6.47 9.00
CA LEU A 120 7.68 -6.59 8.74
C LEU A 120 7.35 -5.95 7.39
N SER A 121 6.73 -6.74 6.52
CA SER A 121 6.40 -6.35 5.16
C SER A 121 5.12 -7.05 4.74
N ARG A 122 4.30 -6.38 3.94
CA ARG A 122 3.12 -6.92 3.31
C ARG A 122 3.20 -6.70 1.80
N PRO A 123 4.00 -7.49 1.07
CA PRO A 123 4.09 -7.35 -0.37
C PRO A 123 2.73 -7.55 -1.05
N HIS A 124 2.46 -6.71 -2.05
CA HIS A 124 1.38 -6.87 -2.99
C HIS A 124 1.94 -7.00 -4.41
N PHE A 125 1.31 -7.84 -5.22
CA PHE A 125 1.66 -8.02 -6.63
C PHE A 125 0.39 -8.03 -7.47
N VAL A 126 0.49 -7.48 -8.68
CA VAL A 126 -0.41 -7.79 -9.79
C VAL A 126 0.35 -8.63 -10.80
N ILE A 127 -0.13 -9.83 -11.07
CA ILE A 127 0.51 -10.79 -11.97
C ILE A 127 -0.47 -11.13 -13.10
N ASP A 128 -0.03 -11.04 -14.35
CA ASP A 128 -0.85 -11.42 -15.51
C ASP A 128 -1.27 -12.90 -15.40
N ALA A 129 -2.56 -13.17 -15.47
CA ALA A 129 -3.10 -14.52 -15.25
C ALA A 129 -2.92 -15.45 -16.46
N LYS A 130 -2.46 -14.94 -17.61
CA LYS A 130 -2.17 -15.72 -18.82
C LYS A 130 -0.68 -15.97 -18.98
N THR A 131 0.17 -15.00 -18.65
CA THR A 131 1.63 -15.10 -18.87
C THR A 131 2.43 -15.37 -17.60
N GLY A 132 1.89 -15.02 -16.42
CA GLY A 132 2.65 -15.04 -15.16
C GLY A 132 3.63 -13.85 -15.01
N GLU A 133 3.55 -12.86 -15.89
CA GLU A 133 4.36 -11.64 -15.81
C GLU A 133 3.94 -10.79 -14.61
N VAL A 134 4.91 -10.27 -13.85
CA VAL A 134 4.64 -9.32 -12.77
C VAL A 134 4.39 -7.95 -13.39
N LEU A 135 3.14 -7.51 -13.40
CA LEU A 135 2.71 -6.24 -13.97
C LEU A 135 2.89 -5.07 -13.00
N ASP A 136 2.77 -5.33 -11.70
CA ASP A 136 2.93 -4.31 -10.66
C ASP A 136 3.31 -4.96 -9.31
N GLN A 137 3.99 -4.21 -8.46
CA GLN A 137 4.40 -4.65 -7.13
C GLN A 137 4.62 -3.47 -6.18
N TRP A 138 4.03 -3.52 -4.99
CA TRP A 138 4.22 -2.51 -3.95
C TRP A 138 4.22 -3.10 -2.53
N GLU A 139 4.58 -2.26 -1.55
CA GLU A 139 4.46 -2.55 -0.12
C GLU A 139 3.07 -2.11 0.37
N GLY A 140 2.27 -3.05 0.89
CA GLY A 140 0.90 -2.82 1.36
C GLY A 140 0.76 -2.74 2.87
N LEU A 141 1.87 -2.56 3.60
CA LEU A 141 1.81 -2.13 4.99
C LEU A 141 1.09 -0.78 5.03
N ALA A 142 0.07 -0.66 5.88
CA ALA A 142 -0.50 0.65 6.16
C ALA A 142 0.57 1.44 6.94
N HIS A 143 1.12 2.46 6.30
CA HIS A 143 1.97 3.43 6.96
C HIS A 143 1.09 4.58 7.47
N ALA A 144 1.38 5.08 8.65
CA ALA A 144 0.84 6.34 9.13
C ALA A 144 1.77 7.48 8.69
N GLU A 145 1.19 8.61 8.33
CA GLU A 145 1.94 9.83 8.09
C GLU A 145 2.15 10.56 9.42
N ALA A 146 3.36 11.03 9.64
CA ALA A 146 3.73 11.86 10.77
C ALA A 146 4.51 13.10 10.30
N GLY A 147 4.76 14.01 11.24
CA GLY A 147 5.52 15.22 10.99
C GLY A 147 6.32 15.66 12.21
N GLY A 148 6.96 16.81 12.10
CA GLY A 148 7.78 17.35 13.17
C GLY A 148 8.91 18.23 12.66
N PRO A 149 9.63 18.91 13.56
CA PRO A 149 10.72 19.79 13.16
C PRO A 149 11.91 18.98 12.65
N GLY A 150 12.69 19.60 11.77
CA GLY A 150 14.01 19.13 11.33
C GLY A 150 14.96 20.32 11.16
N GLY A 151 16.20 19.99 10.83
CA GLY A 151 17.27 20.96 10.58
C GLY A 151 18.05 21.35 11.83
N ASN A 152 18.78 22.46 11.75
CA ASN A 152 19.63 22.96 12.83
C ASN A 152 19.86 24.47 12.76
N GLN A 153 20.55 25.04 13.74
CA GLN A 153 20.87 26.46 13.83
C GLN A 153 21.62 27.04 12.61
N LYS A 154 22.33 26.20 11.85
CA LYS A 154 23.09 26.64 10.67
C LYS A 154 22.23 26.66 9.40
N ILE A 155 21.47 25.59 9.15
CA ILE A 155 20.68 25.44 7.91
C ILE A 155 19.25 25.97 8.05
N GLY A 156 18.85 26.36 9.26
CA GLY A 156 17.49 26.78 9.57
C GLY A 156 16.62 25.63 10.06
N LYS A 157 15.48 26.02 10.64
CA LYS A 157 14.43 25.09 11.07
C LYS A 157 13.44 24.91 9.93
N TYR A 158 13.00 23.68 9.71
CA TYR A 158 11.89 23.33 8.84
C TYR A 158 11.02 22.27 9.50
N THR A 159 9.89 21.95 8.90
CA THR A 159 8.88 21.03 9.44
C THR A 159 8.45 20.01 8.39
N TYR A 160 8.62 18.72 8.70
CA TYR A 160 8.08 17.61 7.93
C TYR A 160 6.56 17.56 8.05
N GLY A 161 5.88 17.34 6.92
CA GLY A 161 4.43 17.51 6.78
C GLY A 161 4.00 18.95 6.50
N SER A 162 4.95 19.86 6.23
CA SER A 162 4.70 21.26 5.86
C SER A 162 5.70 21.75 4.81
N ASP A 163 6.94 22.04 5.22
CA ASP A 163 8.00 22.52 4.32
C ASP A 163 8.52 21.40 3.42
N TYR A 164 8.53 20.17 3.95
CA TYR A 164 8.82 18.92 3.26
C TYR A 164 7.67 17.93 3.44
N GLY A 165 7.70 16.83 2.68
CA GLY A 165 6.77 15.72 2.83
C GLY A 165 6.73 15.12 4.24
N PRO A 166 5.73 14.30 4.55
CA PRO A 166 5.58 13.68 5.86
C PRO A 166 6.69 12.65 6.13
N LEU A 167 6.84 12.31 7.42
CA LEU A 167 7.57 11.14 7.87
C LEU A 167 6.66 9.91 7.69
N ILE A 168 7.18 8.85 7.09
CA ILE A 168 6.43 7.60 6.87
C ILE A 168 6.72 6.66 8.03
N VAL A 169 5.75 6.41 8.91
CA VAL A 169 5.90 5.53 10.07
C VAL A 169 4.95 4.35 9.98
N ASN A 170 5.13 3.30 10.78
CA ASN A 170 4.16 2.20 10.80
C ASN A 170 2.91 2.53 11.64
N ASP A 171 1.93 1.63 11.66
CA ASP A 171 0.68 1.77 12.43
C ASP A 171 0.85 1.98 13.95
N ARG A 172 2.06 1.72 14.50
CA ARG A 172 2.38 1.90 15.92
C ARG A 172 3.13 3.20 16.20
N CYS A 173 3.30 4.05 15.18
CA CYS A 173 4.11 5.27 15.23
C CYS A 173 5.59 4.98 15.53
N GLU A 174 6.06 3.83 15.04
CA GLU A 174 7.48 3.48 15.02
C GLU A 174 8.07 3.95 13.70
N MET A 175 9.25 4.57 13.75
CA MET A 175 10.04 4.97 12.57
C MET A 175 10.62 3.75 11.85
N ASP A 176 9.73 2.99 11.22
CA ASP A 176 10.00 1.88 10.31
C ASP A 176 9.07 2.03 9.08
N ASP A 177 9.65 2.40 7.94
CA ASP A 177 8.93 2.62 6.67
C ASP A 177 9.01 1.42 5.72
N GLY A 178 9.54 0.28 6.18
CA GLY A 178 9.77 -0.91 5.36
C GLY A 178 11.15 -0.97 4.70
N ASN A 179 11.86 0.15 4.54
CA ASN A 179 13.24 0.20 4.03
C ASN A 179 14.22 0.75 5.07
N VAL A 180 13.77 1.65 5.94
CA VAL A 180 14.57 2.40 6.92
C VAL A 180 13.97 2.21 8.30
N ILE A 181 14.82 1.82 9.25
CA ILE A 181 14.52 1.84 10.68
C ILE A 181 15.38 2.91 11.32
N THR A 182 14.75 3.85 12.03
CA THR A 182 15.46 4.87 12.81
C THR A 182 15.41 4.53 14.29
N VAL A 183 16.56 4.51 14.95
CA VAL A 183 16.74 4.08 16.34
C VAL A 183 17.29 5.26 17.15
N ASP A 184 16.64 5.60 18.27
CA ASP A 184 17.22 6.50 19.28
C ASP A 184 18.21 5.72 20.13
N MET A 185 19.50 5.97 19.95
CA MET A 185 20.58 5.39 20.77
C MET A 185 20.60 6.00 22.17
N ASN A 186 20.02 7.19 22.36
CA ASN A 186 19.97 7.92 23.61
C ASN A 186 21.34 8.03 24.30
N GLY A 187 22.39 8.29 23.51
CA GLY A 187 23.78 8.36 23.97
C GLY A 187 24.45 7.02 24.27
N SER A 188 23.78 5.89 24.03
CA SER A 188 24.38 4.56 24.15
C SER A 188 25.37 4.28 23.00
N THR A 189 26.42 3.52 23.29
CA THR A 189 27.36 2.98 22.30
C THR A 189 27.08 1.51 21.97
N ASN A 190 25.91 0.98 22.38
CA ASN A 190 25.54 -0.40 22.09
C ASN A 190 24.99 -0.52 20.66
N ASP A 191 25.86 -0.79 19.71
CA ASP A 191 25.52 -0.93 18.30
C ASP A 191 24.63 -2.15 17.99
N SER A 192 24.33 -3.03 18.96
CA SER A 192 23.34 -4.10 18.76
C SER A 192 21.88 -3.63 18.92
N LYS A 193 21.65 -2.37 19.31
CA LYS A 193 20.29 -1.82 19.46
C LYS A 193 19.59 -1.68 18.10
N THR A 194 18.48 -2.40 17.93
CA THR A 194 17.65 -2.39 16.70
C THR A 194 16.21 -1.92 16.93
N THR A 195 15.83 -1.59 18.16
CA THR A 195 14.45 -1.17 18.48
C THR A 195 14.10 0.15 17.78
N PRO A 196 13.09 0.18 16.89
CA PRO A 196 12.66 1.40 16.22
C PRO A 196 12.24 2.49 17.23
N PHE A 197 12.60 3.74 16.95
CA PHE A 197 12.12 4.88 17.73
C PHE A 197 10.61 5.01 17.56
N ARG A 198 9.91 5.22 18.68
CA ARG A 198 8.45 5.32 18.74
C ARG A 198 8.03 6.62 19.42
N PHE A 199 7.00 7.26 18.90
CA PHE A 199 6.42 8.47 19.47
C PHE A 199 4.90 8.45 19.39
N ALA A 200 4.24 9.47 19.95
CA ALA A 200 2.81 9.64 19.80
C ALA A 200 2.50 10.36 18.47
N CYS A 201 1.93 9.66 17.49
CA CYS A 201 1.47 10.29 16.26
C CYS A 201 0.49 11.45 16.54
N PRO A 202 0.40 12.44 15.64
CA PRO A 202 1.08 12.50 14.33
C PRO A 202 2.37 13.32 14.35
N THR A 203 2.87 13.78 15.51
CA THR A 203 3.99 14.73 15.55
C THR A 203 5.07 14.32 16.52
N ASN A 204 6.30 14.14 16.03
CA ASN A 204 7.48 13.96 16.86
C ASN A 204 8.26 15.27 17.00
N THR A 205 8.46 15.75 18.23
CA THR A 205 9.34 16.90 18.53
C THR A 205 10.59 16.50 19.30
N TYR A 206 10.80 15.20 19.52
CA TYR A 206 11.94 14.68 20.27
C TYR A 206 13.15 14.52 19.34
N LYS A 207 14.32 15.12 19.64
CA LYS A 207 14.60 16.17 20.62
C LYS A 207 15.52 17.21 20.01
N GLN A 208 15.51 18.42 20.58
CA GLN A 208 16.57 19.37 20.29
C GLN A 208 17.85 18.96 21.02
N VAL A 209 18.97 18.91 20.32
CA VAL A 209 20.28 18.58 20.89
C VAL A 209 21.38 19.18 20.03
N ASN A 210 22.39 19.78 20.67
CA ASN A 210 23.57 20.35 20.00
C ASN A 210 23.22 21.25 18.79
N GLY A 211 22.20 22.09 18.92
CA GLY A 211 21.75 23.01 17.87
C GLY A 211 20.87 22.39 16.77
N ALA A 212 20.63 21.08 16.77
CA ALA A 212 19.65 20.42 15.88
C ALA A 212 18.24 20.42 16.49
N TYR A 213 17.20 20.39 15.63
CA TYR A 213 15.80 20.45 16.08
C TYR A 213 15.17 19.07 16.33
N SER A 214 15.41 18.09 15.48
CA SER A 214 15.15 16.66 15.75
C SER A 214 16.00 15.79 14.81
N PRO A 215 17.17 15.32 15.27
CA PRO A 215 18.01 14.43 14.47
C PRO A 215 17.31 13.14 14.03
N LEU A 216 16.37 12.62 14.84
CA LEU A 216 15.59 11.43 14.51
C LEU A 216 14.69 11.64 13.29
N ASN A 217 13.97 12.76 13.26
CA ASN A 217 13.11 13.09 12.12
C ASN A 217 13.93 13.22 10.82
N ASP A 218 15.05 13.96 10.90
CA ASP A 218 15.94 14.14 9.75
C ASP A 218 16.53 12.82 9.26
N ALA A 219 17.04 11.99 10.17
CA ALA A 219 17.62 10.70 9.82
C ALA A 219 16.61 9.78 9.13
N HIS A 220 15.37 9.74 9.63
CA HIS A 220 14.32 8.91 9.06
C HIS A 220 13.94 9.39 7.65
N PHE A 221 13.68 10.68 7.49
CA PHE A 221 13.32 11.26 6.20
C PHE A 221 14.44 11.09 5.17
N PHE A 222 15.69 11.38 5.52
CA PHE A 222 16.82 11.27 4.59
C PHE A 222 17.10 9.83 4.18
N GLY A 223 16.94 8.86 5.09
CA GLY A 223 16.99 7.45 4.72
C GLY A 223 15.98 7.14 3.62
N GLY A 224 14.73 7.56 3.79
CA GLY A 224 13.68 7.36 2.79
C GLY A 224 13.99 8.04 1.45
N VAL A 225 14.51 9.27 1.47
CA VAL A 225 14.93 10.00 0.26
C VAL A 225 16.00 9.23 -0.53
N VAL A 226 16.97 8.59 0.15
CA VAL A 226 18.01 7.79 -0.53
C VAL A 226 17.38 6.59 -1.25
N PHE A 227 16.48 5.84 -0.59
CA PHE A 227 15.81 4.71 -1.24
C PHE A 227 14.94 5.17 -2.42
N ASN A 228 14.19 6.26 -2.26
CA ASN A 228 13.36 6.82 -3.32
C ASN A 228 14.22 7.27 -4.51
N LEU A 229 15.36 7.93 -4.29
CA LEU A 229 16.27 8.36 -5.35
C LEU A 229 16.77 7.17 -6.20
N TYR A 230 17.22 6.09 -5.54
CA TYR A 230 17.71 4.91 -6.27
C TYR A 230 16.59 4.18 -7.03
N ARG A 231 15.40 4.09 -6.44
CA ARG A 231 14.24 3.48 -7.09
C ARG A 231 13.80 4.29 -8.30
N ASP A 232 13.60 5.59 -8.12
CA ASP A 232 12.92 6.43 -9.11
C ASP A 232 13.83 6.74 -10.31
N TRP A 233 15.16 6.81 -10.10
CA TRP A 233 16.09 7.19 -11.17
C TRP A 233 16.82 6.00 -11.79
N PHE A 234 16.98 4.91 -11.04
CA PHE A 234 17.79 3.77 -11.48
C PHE A 234 17.04 2.43 -11.40
N GLY A 235 15.77 2.42 -10.96
CA GLY A 235 14.95 1.21 -10.87
C GLY A 235 15.53 0.16 -9.92
N THR A 236 16.32 0.57 -8.92
CA THR A 236 17.06 -0.34 -8.05
C THR A 236 17.00 0.08 -6.58
N SER A 237 17.47 -0.79 -5.69
CA SER A 237 17.63 -0.49 -4.26
C SER A 237 19.11 -0.27 -3.94
N PRO A 238 19.47 0.72 -3.09
CA PRO A 238 20.86 0.95 -2.72
C PRO A 238 21.42 -0.16 -1.81
N LEU A 239 20.54 -0.86 -1.09
CA LEU A 239 20.89 -1.94 -0.18
C LEU A 239 19.98 -3.16 -0.42
N THR A 240 20.48 -4.34 -0.11
CA THR A 240 19.73 -5.61 -0.15
C THR A 240 19.04 -5.94 1.18
N HIS A 241 19.13 -5.05 2.17
CA HIS A 241 18.58 -5.18 3.51
C HIS A 241 18.10 -3.81 4.01
N LYS A 242 17.35 -3.79 5.11
CA LYS A 242 16.89 -2.54 5.74
C LYS A 242 18.05 -1.68 6.23
N LEU A 243 17.99 -0.37 6.00
CA LEU A 243 18.91 0.60 6.55
C LEU A 243 18.56 0.91 7.99
N TYR A 244 19.55 0.82 8.89
CA TYR A 244 19.42 1.26 10.28
C TYR A 244 20.08 2.63 10.47
N MET A 245 19.26 3.64 10.77
CA MET A 245 19.71 4.98 11.13
C MET A 245 19.75 5.09 12.65
N LYS A 246 20.93 4.89 13.25
CA LYS A 246 21.15 4.94 14.70
C LYS A 246 21.59 6.35 15.10
N VAL A 247 20.75 7.04 15.89
CA VAL A 247 20.82 8.48 16.17
C VAL A 247 21.02 8.76 17.65
#